data_AF-A0A315X9R4-F1
#
_entry.id   AF-A0A315X9R4-F1
#
_cell.length_a   1.000
_cell.length_b   1.000
_cell.length_c   1.000
_cell.angle_alpha   90.00
_cell.angle_beta   90.00
_cell.angle_gamma   90.00
#
_symmetry.space_group_name_H-M   'P 1'
#
loop_
_entity.id
_entity.type
_entity.pdbx_description
1 polymer ?
#
loop_
_entity_poly.entity_id
_entity_poly.type
_entity_poly.pdbx_seq_one_letter_code
_entity_poly.pdbx_strand_id
1 'polypeptide(L)'
;MTEADSVASLLEQIGAEQRRLRGLLTGRDPSLLAGRTPAGKWSVAENVRHLLFAEQAHLGRLLPGGPQWSTLGLPPTGMQRQERFRAMASAAPSIEDVFDAWSVAHASTRELAGRDTEEVRKALTRNLKHLRSHVTLIERLLRVRAGR
;
A
#
# COMPACT_ATOMS: atom_id res chain seq x y z
N MET A 1 -19.14 -20.23 1.50
CA MET A 1 -18.63 -18.91 1.05
C MET A 1 -19.41 -17.88 1.84
N THR A 2 -18.74 -17.07 2.66
CA THR A 2 -19.44 -16.12 3.54
C THR A 2 -19.53 -14.76 2.86
N GLU A 3 -20.55 -13.95 3.18
CA GLU A 3 -20.70 -12.56 2.70
C GLU A 3 -19.42 -11.72 2.97
N ALA A 4 -18.69 -12.07 4.03
CA ALA A 4 -17.44 -11.43 4.42
C ALA A 4 -16.31 -11.59 3.39
N ASP A 5 -16.37 -12.61 2.53
CA ASP A 5 -15.34 -12.93 1.52
C ASP A 5 -15.73 -12.47 0.10
N SER A 6 -16.88 -11.81 -0.06
CA SER A 6 -17.28 -11.23 -1.34
C SER A 6 -16.27 -10.17 -1.81
N VAL A 7 -16.15 -9.97 -3.12
CA VAL A 7 -15.26 -8.93 -3.68
C VAL A 7 -15.60 -7.54 -3.14
N ALA A 8 -16.89 -7.20 -3.02
CA ALA A 8 -17.33 -5.92 -2.48
C ALA A 8 -16.89 -5.74 -1.01
N SER A 9 -17.11 -6.76 -0.16
CA SER A 9 -16.65 -6.76 1.24
C SER A 9 -15.13 -6.60 1.33
N LEU A 10 -14.37 -7.32 0.51
CA LEU A 10 -12.91 -7.25 0.52
C LEU A 10 -12.39 -5.86 0.10
N LEU A 11 -12.98 -5.24 -0.91
CA LEU A 11 -12.65 -3.88 -1.33
C LEU A 11 -12.96 -2.86 -0.23
N GLU A 12 -14.10 -2.99 0.44
CA GLU A 12 -14.47 -2.14 1.57
C GLU A 12 -13.47 -2.27 2.72
N GLN A 13 -13.08 -3.50 3.07
CA GLN A 13 -12.09 -3.77 4.10
C GLN A 13 -10.71 -3.17 3.76
N ILE A 14 -10.27 -3.27 2.51
CA ILE A 14 -9.02 -2.64 2.06
C ILE A 14 -9.11 -1.12 2.22
N GLY A 15 -10.20 -0.51 1.75
CA GLY A 15 -10.42 0.93 1.88
C GLY A 15 -10.48 1.39 3.36
N ALA A 16 -11.07 0.58 4.24
CA ALA A 16 -11.11 0.86 5.68
C ALA A 16 -9.71 0.84 6.31
N GLU A 17 -8.87 -0.14 5.98
CA GLU A 17 -7.49 -0.20 6.46
C GLU A 17 -6.62 0.94 5.90
N GLN A 18 -6.81 1.33 4.63
CA GLN A 18 -6.13 2.50 4.05
C GLN A 18 -6.51 3.79 4.82
N ARG A 19 -7.81 4.02 5.09
CA ARG A 19 -8.27 5.18 5.86
C ARG A 19 -7.74 5.18 7.28
N ARG A 20 -7.75 4.02 7.95
CA ARG A 20 -7.16 3.86 9.29
C ARG A 20 -5.68 4.20 9.28
N LEU A 21 -4.92 3.69 8.31
CA LEU A 21 -3.50 3.98 8.19
C LEU A 21 -3.24 5.47 7.92
N ARG A 22 -4.02 6.11 7.05
CA ARG A 22 -3.95 7.57 6.82
C ARG A 22 -4.19 8.33 8.11
N GLY A 23 -5.23 7.98 8.87
CA GLY A 23 -5.53 8.60 10.17
C GLY A 23 -4.41 8.43 11.20
N LEU A 24 -3.74 7.28 11.24
CA LEU A 24 -2.61 7.04 12.14
C LEU A 24 -1.39 7.94 11.83
N LEU A 25 -1.23 8.37 10.57
CA LEU A 25 -0.05 9.10 10.10
C LEU A 25 -0.29 10.60 9.90
N THR A 26 -1.54 11.02 9.73
CA THR A 26 -1.91 12.42 9.51
C THR A 26 -1.43 13.30 10.67
N GLY A 27 -0.78 14.41 10.34
CA GLY A 27 -0.29 15.39 11.32
C GLY A 27 0.98 14.97 12.08
N ARG A 28 1.60 13.83 11.74
CA ARG A 28 2.90 13.46 12.28
C ARG A 28 4.03 14.19 11.57
N ASP A 29 5.11 14.45 12.30
CA ASP A 29 6.32 15.06 11.73
C ASP A 29 6.88 14.20 10.57
N PRO A 30 7.00 14.77 9.35
CA PRO A 30 7.56 14.08 8.19
C PRO A 30 8.96 13.49 8.43
N SER A 31 9.80 14.14 9.23
CA SER A 31 11.16 13.67 9.54
C SER A 31 11.14 12.35 10.30
N LEU A 32 10.19 12.18 11.23
CA LEU A 32 10.00 10.94 11.98
C LEU A 32 9.45 9.81 11.11
N LEU A 33 8.66 10.14 10.10
CA LEU A 33 8.11 9.16 9.15
C LEU A 33 9.19 8.67 8.16
N ALA A 34 10.08 9.56 7.75
CA ALA A 34 11.14 9.30 6.78
C ALA A 34 12.38 8.61 7.39
N GLY A 35 12.70 8.87 8.65
CA GLY A 35 13.90 8.32 9.30
C GLY A 35 13.89 6.79 9.37
N ARG A 36 14.90 6.11 8.83
CA ARG A 36 15.04 4.65 8.95
C ARG A 36 15.44 4.23 10.37
N THR A 37 15.11 3.00 10.74
CA THR A 37 15.60 2.45 12.03
C THR A 37 17.09 2.14 11.95
N PRO A 38 17.84 2.16 13.08
CA PRO A 38 19.28 1.88 13.09
C PRO A 38 19.66 0.51 12.50
N ALA A 39 18.75 -0.47 12.54
CA ALA A 39 18.94 -1.79 11.95
C ALA A 39 18.73 -1.81 10.41
N GLY A 40 18.70 -0.66 9.75
CA GLY A 40 18.54 -0.54 8.30
C GLY A 40 17.14 -0.93 7.79
N LYS A 41 16.16 -1.17 8.67
CA LYS A 41 14.78 -1.49 8.26
C LYS A 41 14.10 -0.26 7.68
N TRP A 42 13.16 -0.51 6.76
CA TRP A 42 12.37 0.53 6.10
C TRP A 42 11.72 1.49 7.10
N SER A 43 11.69 2.76 6.72
CA SER A 43 10.97 3.82 7.43
C SER A 43 9.46 3.64 7.28
N VAL A 44 8.68 4.47 7.98
CA VAL A 44 7.22 4.42 7.84
C VAL A 44 6.81 4.88 6.45
N ALA A 45 7.42 5.96 5.95
CA ALA A 45 7.17 6.46 4.60
C ALA A 45 7.49 5.40 3.52
N GLU A 46 8.58 4.65 3.67
CA GLU A 46 8.94 3.57 2.74
C GLU A 46 7.94 2.42 2.77
N ASN A 47 7.42 2.06 3.95
CA ASN A 47 6.38 1.04 4.05
C ASN A 47 5.08 1.49 3.37
N VAL A 48 4.67 2.75 3.49
CA VAL A 48 3.47 3.27 2.83
C VAL A 48 3.64 3.31 1.31
N ARG A 49 4.79 3.79 0.82
CA ARG A 49 5.12 3.75 -0.62
C ARG A 49 5.13 2.31 -1.14
N HIS A 50 5.62 1.38 -0.34
CA HIS A 50 5.60 -0.03 -0.70
C HIS A 50 4.18 -0.59 -0.81
N LEU A 51 3.27 -0.16 0.06
CA LEU A 51 1.88 -0.59 0.01
C LEU A 51 1.15 -0.11 -1.25
N LEU A 52 1.40 1.12 -1.69
CA LEU A 52 0.93 1.60 -3.00
C LEU A 52 1.42 0.68 -4.14
N PHE A 53 2.72 0.39 -4.16
CA PHE A 53 3.28 -0.53 -5.15
C PHE A 53 2.65 -1.94 -5.05
N ALA A 54 2.48 -2.46 -3.85
CA ALA A 54 1.96 -3.80 -3.60
C ALA A 54 0.53 -3.95 -4.12
N GLU A 55 -0.33 -2.93 -3.94
CA GLU A 55 -1.68 -2.95 -4.46
C GLU A 55 -1.70 -2.96 -6.00
N GLN A 56 -0.90 -2.09 -6.63
CA GLN A 56 -0.74 -2.07 -8.09
C GLN A 56 -0.20 -3.40 -8.62
N ALA A 57 0.72 -4.06 -7.90
CA ALA A 57 1.28 -5.35 -8.28
C ALA A 57 0.30 -6.50 -8.13
N HIS A 58 -0.49 -6.52 -7.05
CA HIS A 58 -1.43 -7.60 -6.77
C HIS A 58 -2.69 -7.50 -7.64
N LEU A 59 -3.21 -6.29 -7.83
CA LEU A 59 -4.53 -6.05 -8.42
C LEU A 59 -4.45 -5.50 -9.84
N GLY A 60 -3.39 -4.77 -10.20
CA GLY A 60 -3.30 -4.09 -11.50
C GLY A 60 -3.38 -5.02 -12.71
N ARG A 61 -2.91 -6.27 -12.59
CA ARG A 61 -3.02 -7.27 -13.67
C ARG A 61 -4.46 -7.71 -13.95
N LEU A 62 -5.38 -7.46 -13.03
CA LEU A 62 -6.80 -7.80 -13.16
C LEU A 62 -7.60 -6.66 -13.80
N LEU A 63 -7.02 -5.46 -13.89
CA LEU A 63 -7.65 -4.28 -14.46
C LEU A 63 -7.47 -4.25 -15.99
N PRO A 64 -8.45 -3.71 -16.73
CA PRO A 64 -8.28 -3.39 -18.13
C PRO A 64 -7.07 -2.46 -18.33
N GLY A 65 -6.18 -2.79 -19.28
CA GLY A 65 -4.95 -2.01 -19.51
C GLY A 65 -3.79 -2.32 -18.56
N GLY A 66 -3.97 -3.23 -17.60
CA GLY A 66 -2.92 -3.72 -16.72
C GLY A 66 -2.48 -2.72 -15.62
N PRO A 67 -1.36 -3.01 -14.93
CA PRO A 67 -0.92 -2.20 -13.80
C PRO A 67 -0.54 -0.77 -14.21
N GLN A 68 -1.25 0.21 -13.66
CA GLN A 68 -0.93 1.64 -13.77
C GLN A 68 0.04 2.01 -12.65
N TRP A 69 1.35 1.87 -12.89
CA TRP A 69 2.37 2.11 -11.86
C TRP A 69 2.49 3.59 -11.49
N SER A 70 2.48 3.89 -10.19
CA SER A 70 2.77 5.23 -9.69
C SER A 70 4.27 5.38 -9.47
N THR A 71 4.86 6.50 -9.89
CA THR A 71 6.27 6.84 -9.59
C THR A 71 6.53 7.01 -8.09
N LEU A 72 5.48 7.17 -7.27
CA LEU A 72 5.58 7.32 -5.82
C LEU A 72 5.66 5.98 -5.08
N GLY A 73 5.28 4.88 -5.74
CA GLY A 73 5.37 3.54 -5.16
C GLY A 73 6.83 3.13 -4.90
N LEU A 74 7.05 2.17 -4.00
CA LEU A 74 8.38 1.63 -3.72
C LEU A 74 8.42 0.10 -3.89
N PRO A 75 9.07 -0.42 -4.95
CA PRO A 75 9.26 -1.85 -5.09
C PRO A 75 10.18 -2.40 -3.99
N PRO A 76 10.11 -3.70 -3.66
CA PRO A 76 11.11 -4.33 -2.80
C PRO A 76 12.49 -4.26 -3.45
N THR A 77 13.57 -4.25 -2.64
CA THR A 77 14.95 -4.00 -3.08
C THR A 77 15.39 -4.85 -4.27
N GLY A 78 14.98 -6.13 -4.33
CA GLY A 78 15.30 -7.01 -5.46
C GLY A 78 14.66 -6.59 -6.80
N MET A 79 13.49 -5.94 -6.75
CA MET A 79 12.76 -5.47 -7.93
C MET A 79 13.17 -4.07 -8.38
N GLN A 80 13.74 -3.24 -7.48
CA GLN A 80 14.18 -1.88 -7.81
C GLN A 80 15.26 -1.83 -8.90
N ARG A 81 15.98 -2.94 -9.12
CA ARG A 81 16.99 -3.07 -10.17
C ARG A 81 16.41 -3.21 -11.58
N GLN A 82 15.11 -3.50 -11.70
CA GLN A 82 14.44 -3.56 -12.99
C GLN A 82 14.27 -2.15 -13.55
N GLU A 83 14.64 -1.95 -14.82
CA GLU A 83 14.67 -0.63 -15.47
C GLU A 83 13.36 0.15 -15.30
N ARG A 84 12.22 -0.53 -15.52
CA ARG A 84 10.87 0.02 -15.36
C ARG A 84 10.53 0.57 -13.97
N PHE A 85 11.30 0.21 -12.94
CA PHE A 85 11.06 0.65 -11.55
C PHE A 85 12.15 1.57 -11.00
N ARG A 86 13.15 1.91 -11.81
CA ARG A 86 14.29 2.72 -11.35
C ARG A 86 13.87 4.11 -10.91
N ALA A 87 12.98 4.76 -11.67
CA ALA A 87 12.45 6.10 -11.36
C ALA A 87 11.60 6.13 -10.08
N MET A 88 11.02 4.99 -9.68
CA MET A 88 10.20 4.89 -8.47
C MET A 88 11.03 4.96 -7.19
N ALA A 89 12.25 4.43 -7.23
CA ALA A 89 13.10 4.31 -6.05
C ALA A 89 13.72 5.63 -5.57
N SER A 90 13.87 6.63 -6.46
CA SER A 90 14.55 7.89 -6.17
C SER A 90 13.65 9.01 -5.63
N ALA A 91 12.32 8.87 -5.74
CA ALA A 91 11.40 9.89 -5.26
C ALA A 91 11.42 10.01 -3.73
N ALA A 92 11.29 11.23 -3.20
CA ALA A 92 11.07 11.51 -1.78
C ALA A 92 9.74 12.28 -1.58
N PRO A 93 8.60 11.66 -1.92
CA PRO A 93 7.30 12.33 -1.84
C PRO A 93 6.88 12.58 -0.40
N SER A 94 5.97 13.54 -0.20
CA SER A 94 5.25 13.66 1.07
C SER A 94 4.38 12.42 1.29
N ILE A 95 4.02 12.13 2.55
CA ILE A 95 3.19 10.96 2.84
C ILE A 95 1.76 11.14 2.29
N GLU A 96 1.30 12.39 2.27
CA GLU A 96 0.03 12.83 1.72
C GLU A 96 -0.04 12.54 0.22
N ASP A 97 0.99 12.91 -0.55
CA ASP A 97 1.05 12.62 -1.99
C ASP A 97 0.96 11.12 -2.28
N VAL A 98 1.59 10.29 -1.44
CA VAL A 98 1.54 8.84 -1.58
C VAL A 98 0.13 8.32 -1.30
N PHE A 99 -0.56 8.84 -0.28
CA PHE A 99 -1.95 8.45 0.01
C PHE A 99 -2.93 8.91 -1.07
N ASP A 100 -2.70 10.07 -1.67
CA ASP A 100 -3.57 10.56 -2.75
C ASP A 100 -3.35 9.72 -4.02
N ALA A 101 -2.10 9.42 -4.37
CA ALA A 101 -1.78 8.48 -5.45
C ALA A 101 -2.36 7.07 -5.19
N TRP A 102 -2.33 6.62 -3.94
CA TRP A 102 -2.92 5.33 -3.57
C TRP A 102 -4.44 5.35 -3.60
N SER A 103 -5.07 6.46 -3.23
CA SER A 103 -6.53 6.63 -3.35
C SER A 103 -6.97 6.54 -4.82
N VAL A 104 -6.20 7.12 -5.74
CA VAL A 104 -6.42 6.99 -7.20
C VAL A 104 -6.27 5.54 -7.64
N ALA A 105 -5.17 4.88 -7.27
CA ALA A 105 -4.93 3.48 -7.63
C ALA A 105 -6.05 2.57 -7.10
N HIS A 106 -6.49 2.78 -5.87
CA HIS A 106 -7.56 2.02 -5.23
C HIS A 106 -8.92 2.29 -5.88
N ALA A 107 -9.22 3.53 -6.27
CA ALA A 107 -10.45 3.85 -6.99
C ALA A 107 -10.60 3.01 -8.27
N SER A 108 -9.53 2.84 -9.05
CA SER A 108 -9.55 1.98 -10.24
C SER A 108 -9.83 0.51 -9.91
N THR A 109 -9.50 0.03 -8.70
CA THR A 109 -9.80 -1.35 -8.30
C THR A 109 -11.29 -1.60 -8.05
N ARG A 110 -12.10 -0.56 -7.90
CA ARG A 110 -13.56 -0.71 -7.73
C ARG A 110 -14.25 -1.29 -8.95
N GLU A 111 -13.63 -1.18 -10.14
CA GLU A 111 -14.10 -1.86 -11.35
C GLU A 111 -14.16 -3.39 -11.19
N LEU A 112 -13.39 -3.94 -10.26
CA LEU A 112 -13.42 -5.37 -9.93
C LEU A 112 -14.70 -5.79 -9.21
N ALA A 113 -15.48 -4.87 -8.63
CA ALA A 113 -16.70 -5.19 -7.89
C ALA A 113 -17.75 -5.94 -8.72
N GLY A 114 -17.80 -5.69 -10.04
CA GLY A 114 -18.66 -6.44 -10.96
C GLY A 114 -18.14 -7.84 -11.33
N ARG A 115 -16.97 -8.25 -10.83
CA ARG A 115 -16.26 -9.48 -11.21
C ARG A 115 -15.97 -10.34 -9.99
N ASP A 116 -17.01 -10.96 -9.43
CA ASP A 116 -16.89 -11.83 -8.26
C ASP A 116 -16.36 -13.24 -8.59
N THR A 117 -15.15 -13.29 -9.14
CA THR A 117 -14.45 -14.53 -9.46
C THR A 117 -13.50 -14.94 -8.35
N GLU A 118 -13.18 -16.24 -8.29
CA GLU A 118 -12.24 -16.77 -7.30
C GLU A 118 -10.84 -16.16 -7.43
N GLU A 119 -10.40 -15.84 -8.65
CA GLU A 119 -9.12 -15.17 -8.88
C GLU A 119 -9.10 -13.78 -8.25
N VAL A 120 -10.17 -12.99 -8.43
CA VAL A 120 -10.28 -11.64 -7.88
C VAL A 120 -10.32 -11.70 -6.35
N ARG A 121 -11.13 -12.60 -5.76
CA ARG A 121 -11.18 -12.80 -4.30
C ARG A 121 -9.82 -13.19 -3.72
N LYS A 122 -9.09 -14.10 -4.35
CA LYS A 122 -7.74 -14.50 -3.92
C LYS A 122 -6.76 -13.33 -3.97
N ALA A 123 -6.79 -12.54 -5.04
CA ALA A 123 -5.90 -11.39 -5.18
C ALA A 123 -6.20 -10.31 -4.13
N LEU A 124 -7.48 -9.98 -3.90
CA LEU A 124 -7.90 -9.03 -2.87
C LEU A 124 -7.57 -9.52 -1.47
N THR A 125 -7.82 -10.79 -1.17
CA THR A 125 -7.47 -11.41 0.12
C THR A 125 -5.97 -11.33 0.37
N ARG A 126 -5.15 -11.62 -0.66
CA ARG A 126 -3.69 -11.48 -0.58
C ARG A 126 -3.28 -10.03 -0.32
N ASN A 127 -3.87 -9.07 -1.05
CA ASN A 127 -3.59 -7.65 -0.85
C ASN A 127 -3.96 -7.19 0.56
N LEU A 128 -5.14 -7.56 1.05
CA LEU A 128 -5.62 -7.20 2.39
C LEU A 128 -4.73 -7.77 3.50
N LYS A 129 -4.30 -9.04 3.38
CA LYS A 129 -3.35 -9.64 4.33
C LYS A 129 -2.01 -8.90 4.33
N HIS A 130 -1.49 -8.54 3.14
CA HIS A 130 -0.25 -7.78 3.01
C HIS A 130 -0.38 -6.39 3.65
N LEU A 131 -1.46 -5.68 3.36
CA LEU A 131 -1.80 -4.38 3.94
C LEU A 131 -1.81 -4.44 5.48
N ARG A 132 -2.58 -5.35 6.07
CA ARG A 132 -2.69 -5.49 7.54
C ARG A 132 -1.37 -5.82 8.21
N SER A 133 -0.54 -6.65 7.57
CA SER A 133 0.81 -6.96 8.05
C SER A 133 1.68 -5.70 8.15
N HIS A 134 1.71 -4.87 7.10
CA HIS A 134 2.47 -3.61 7.12
C HIS A 134 1.85 -2.56 8.05
N VAL A 135 0.52 -2.48 8.18
CA VAL A 135 -0.12 -1.59 9.17
C VAL A 135 0.36 -1.93 10.58
N THR A 136 0.35 -3.22 10.94
CA THR A 136 0.84 -3.69 12.25
C THR A 136 2.32 -3.34 12.47
N LEU A 137 3.15 -3.49 11.43
CA LEU A 137 4.56 -3.10 11.46
C LEU A 137 4.73 -1.58 11.66
N ILE A 138 3.98 -0.77 10.92
CA ILE A 138 4.00 0.70 11.01
C ILE A 138 3.61 1.14 12.42
N GLU A 139 2.54 0.59 12.99
CA GLU A 139 2.15 0.90 14.38
C GLU A 139 3.26 0.59 15.38
N ARG A 140 3.97 -0.53 15.20
CA ARG A 140 5.13 -0.87 16.02
C ARG A 140 6.27 0.13 15.85
N LEU A 141 6.54 0.58 14.62
CA LEU A 141 7.55 1.61 14.35
C LEU A 141 7.19 2.95 15.01
N LEU A 142 5.92 3.35 14.95
CA LEU A 142 5.44 4.58 15.59
C LEU A 142 5.60 4.52 17.12
N ARG A 143 5.26 3.40 17.75
CA ARG A 143 5.45 3.22 19.21
C ARG A 143 6.90 3.34 19.65
N VAL A 144 7.82 2.73 18.91
CA VAL A 144 9.27 2.79 19.21
C VAL A 144 9.83 4.21 19.08
N ARG A 145 9.21 5.07 18.26
CA ARG A 145 9.61 6.47 18.10
C ARG A 145 8.97 7.42 19.10
N ALA A 146 7.79 7.09 19.63
CA ALA A 146 7.11 7.90 20.64
C ALA A 146 7.64 7.70 22.07
N GLY A 147 8.35 6.59 22.33
CA GLY A 147 8.98 6.30 23.61
C GLY A 147 10.45 6.73 23.72
N ARG A 148 10.92 7.59 22.81
CA ARG A 148 12.20 8.29 22.87
C ARG A 148 11.95 9.78 22.97
#